data_AF-A0A7Y9EFK5-F1
#
_entry.id   AF-A0A7Y9EFK5-F1
#
_cell.length_a   1.000
_cell.length_b   1.000
_cell.length_c   1.000
_cell.angle_alpha   90.00
_cell.angle_beta   90.00
_cell.angle_gamma   90.00
#
_symmetry.space_group_name_H-M   'P 1'
#
loop_
_entity.id
_entity.type
_entity.pdbx_description
1 polymer ?
#
loop_
_entity_poly.entity_id
_entity_poly.type
_entity_poly.pdbx_seq_one_letter_code
_entity_poly.pdbx_strand_id
1 'polypeptide(L)'
;MNSAQPKNRRIQLIVLAVVAALATAGLAFALVMNTGSDSASDRTDPKPSATAPANQNEPREVIAMVEHGEQHALLSFKIYPQGGQVTGTYTLVHFDGSGRKVEYPKDQPFNGSGTGNSVELNGLGDLGPVKGTLSPDGTSLTFDQTFGVEETVWQVIGSESVFDGKVDEYAKRFESCSKKHDYNPCEGVS
;
A
#
# COMPACT_ATOMS: atom_id res chain seq x y z
N MET A 1 -58.39 -11.57 8.03
CA MET A 1 -57.33 -11.38 7.04
C MET A 1 -57.52 -10.00 6.42
N ASN A 2 -56.73 -9.02 6.85
CA ASN A 2 -56.68 -7.68 6.26
C ASN A 2 -55.23 -7.19 6.38
N SER A 3 -54.39 -7.59 5.43
CA SER A 3 -53.01 -7.10 5.33
C SER A 3 -53.00 -5.82 4.49
N ALA A 4 -52.94 -4.68 5.17
CA ALA A 4 -52.62 -3.40 4.54
C ALA A 4 -51.13 -3.36 4.20
N GLN A 5 -50.81 -3.29 2.91
CA GLN A 5 -49.47 -3.03 2.39
C GLN A 5 -49.08 -1.56 2.60
N PRO A 6 -47.88 -1.25 3.12
CA PRO A 6 -47.31 0.09 3.00
C PRO A 6 -46.61 0.26 1.64
N LYS A 7 -47.15 1.18 0.84
CA LYS A 7 -46.61 1.70 -0.42
C LYS A 7 -45.29 2.46 -0.17
N ASN A 8 -44.16 1.91 -0.61
CA ASN A 8 -42.91 2.66 -0.70
C ASN A 8 -42.95 3.59 -1.93
N ARG A 9 -43.22 4.88 -1.68
CA ARG A 9 -43.15 5.96 -2.66
C ARG A 9 -41.69 6.20 -3.08
N ARG A 10 -41.43 5.95 -4.36
CA ARG A 10 -40.24 6.42 -5.09
C ARG A 10 -40.20 7.95 -5.02
N ILE A 11 -39.13 8.51 -4.48
CA ILE A 11 -38.84 9.95 -4.55
C ILE A 11 -37.83 10.13 -5.68
N GLN A 12 -38.33 10.56 -6.84
CA GLN A 12 -37.53 11.18 -7.90
C GLN A 12 -37.36 12.65 -7.53
N LEU A 13 -36.13 13.16 -7.55
CA LEU A 13 -35.86 14.58 -7.63
C LEU A 13 -34.75 14.80 -8.66
N ILE A 14 -35.18 15.26 -9.83
CA ILE A 14 -34.35 15.86 -10.87
C ILE A 14 -34.43 17.37 -10.65
N VAL A 15 -33.30 18.04 -10.48
CA VAL A 15 -33.16 19.47 -10.81
C VAL A 15 -31.83 19.66 -11.53
N LEU A 16 -31.92 19.94 -12.82
CA LEU A 16 -30.87 20.48 -13.66
C LEU A 16 -30.61 21.95 -13.28
N ALA A 17 -29.35 22.35 -13.20
CA ALA A 17 -28.95 23.73 -13.45
C ALA A 17 -27.67 23.73 -14.31
N VAL A 18 -27.84 24.13 -15.56
CA VAL A 18 -26.77 24.49 -16.50
C VAL A 18 -26.78 26.01 -16.58
N VAL A 19 -25.68 26.69 -16.21
CA VAL A 19 -25.27 27.95 -16.85
C VAL A 19 -23.74 28.05 -16.80
N ALA A 20 -23.18 28.40 -17.95
CA ALA A 20 -21.78 28.50 -18.29
C ALA A 20 -21.09 29.79 -17.80
N ALA A 21 -19.76 29.74 -17.68
CA ALA A 21 -18.89 30.89 -17.94
C ALA A 21 -17.59 30.39 -18.61
N LEU A 22 -17.47 30.71 -19.90
CA LEU A 22 -16.26 30.61 -20.72
C LEU A 22 -15.45 31.92 -20.59
N ALA A 23 -14.15 31.83 -20.92
CA ALA A 23 -13.17 32.91 -21.16
C ALA A 23 -12.45 33.44 -19.90
N THR A 24 -11.14 33.68 -19.84
CA THR A 24 -10.07 33.72 -20.87
C THR A 24 -8.70 33.87 -20.17
N ALA A 25 -7.66 33.35 -20.84
CA ALA A 25 -6.30 33.90 -20.99
C ALA A 25 -5.49 34.38 -19.77
N GLY A 26 -4.34 33.72 -19.60
CA GLY A 26 -3.20 34.22 -18.84
C GLY A 26 -1.89 33.55 -19.28
N LEU A 27 -1.57 33.62 -20.59
CA LEU A 27 -0.22 33.39 -21.06
C LEU A 27 0.65 34.57 -20.59
N ALA A 28 1.54 34.33 -19.64
CA ALA A 28 2.65 35.24 -19.37
C ALA A 28 3.93 34.62 -19.97
N PHE A 29 4.14 34.89 -21.26
CA PHE A 29 5.47 34.92 -21.85
C PHE A 29 6.19 36.14 -21.28
N ALA A 30 7.17 35.94 -20.40
CA ALA A 30 8.17 36.96 -20.10
C ALA A 30 9.45 36.60 -20.89
N LEU A 31 9.52 37.13 -22.10
CA LEU A 31 10.76 37.16 -22.89
C LEU A 31 11.57 38.37 -22.39
N VAL A 32 12.55 38.14 -21.52
CA VAL A 32 13.59 39.13 -21.25
C VAL A 32 14.79 38.80 -22.12
N MET A 33 14.96 39.54 -23.21
CA MET A 33 16.25 39.66 -23.86
C MET A 33 17.01 40.81 -23.18
N ASN A 34 18.13 40.47 -22.56
CA ASN A 34 19.20 41.42 -22.32
C ASN A 34 20.50 40.81 -22.85
N THR A 35 21.06 41.45 -23.86
CA THR A 35 22.35 41.14 -24.48
C THR A 35 23.48 41.70 -23.62
N GLY A 36 24.48 40.88 -23.28
CA GLY A 36 25.74 41.32 -22.66
C GLY A 36 26.65 40.12 -22.40
N SER A 37 27.78 40.08 -23.09
CA SER A 37 28.72 38.97 -23.16
C SER A 37 29.65 38.83 -21.93
N ASP A 38 30.28 37.66 -21.89
CA ASP A 38 31.56 37.27 -21.25
C ASP A 38 31.55 36.60 -19.85
N SER A 39 31.80 35.28 -19.93
CA SER A 39 32.68 34.44 -19.10
C SER A 39 32.54 34.47 -17.57
N ALA A 40 32.00 33.37 -17.01
CA ALA A 40 32.74 32.42 -16.17
C ALA A 40 31.76 31.44 -15.51
N SER A 41 32.14 30.16 -15.49
CA SER A 41 31.36 29.07 -14.91
C SER A 41 31.27 29.21 -13.38
N ASP A 42 30.05 29.36 -12.86
CA ASP A 42 29.73 28.93 -11.50
C ASP A 42 28.37 28.23 -11.52
N ARG A 43 28.41 26.90 -11.36
CA ARG A 43 27.21 26.07 -11.24
C ARG A 43 26.65 26.31 -9.84
N THR A 44 25.68 27.21 -9.72
CA THR A 44 24.74 27.14 -8.60
C THR A 44 23.84 25.92 -8.84
N ASP A 45 24.12 24.83 -8.12
CA ASP A 45 23.27 23.65 -8.05
C ASP A 45 21.82 24.04 -7.73
N PRO A 46 20.81 23.46 -8.40
CA PRO A 46 19.43 23.61 -7.98
C PRO A 46 19.25 22.94 -6.61
N LYS A 47 19.05 23.78 -5.60
CA LYS A 47 18.54 23.45 -4.27
C LYS A 47 17.45 22.39 -4.37
N PRO A 48 17.50 21.29 -3.60
CA PRO A 48 16.49 20.24 -3.65
C PRO A 48 15.11 20.85 -3.39
N SER A 49 14.19 20.61 -4.33
CA SER A 49 12.79 20.98 -4.23
C SER A 49 12.23 20.49 -2.89
N ALA A 50 11.75 21.44 -2.09
CA ALA A 50 10.98 21.13 -0.91
C ALA A 50 9.77 20.28 -1.32
N THR A 51 9.61 19.12 -0.67
CA THR A 51 8.42 18.28 -0.78
C THR A 51 7.19 19.14 -0.53
N ALA A 52 6.30 19.20 -1.51
CA ALA A 52 5.01 19.85 -1.35
C ALA A 52 4.28 19.23 -0.14
N PRO A 53 3.59 20.03 0.70
CA PRO A 53 2.83 19.48 1.82
C PRO A 53 1.79 18.50 1.29
N ALA A 54 1.76 17.30 1.88
CA ALA A 54 0.77 16.28 1.54
C ALA A 54 -0.65 16.86 1.68
N ASN A 55 -1.46 16.69 0.64
CA ASN A 55 -2.84 17.13 0.63
C ASN A 55 -3.61 16.30 1.67
N GLN A 56 -4.00 16.93 2.79
CA GLN A 56 -4.61 16.26 3.95
C GLN A 56 -5.96 15.59 3.65
N ASN A 57 -6.50 15.81 2.44
CA ASN A 57 -7.74 15.21 1.95
C ASN A 57 -7.55 13.97 1.05
N GLU A 58 -6.31 13.57 0.76
CA GLU A 58 -6.06 12.37 -0.05
C GLU A 58 -5.95 11.11 0.83
N PRO A 59 -6.44 9.94 0.34
CA PRO A 59 -6.23 8.68 1.03
C PRO A 59 -4.74 8.41 1.20
N ARG A 60 -4.33 8.08 2.43
CA ARG A 60 -2.95 7.69 2.73
C ARG A 60 -2.77 6.22 2.41
N GLU A 61 -1.86 5.91 1.50
CA GLU A 61 -1.45 4.55 1.19
C GLU A 61 -0.38 4.05 2.17
N VAL A 62 -0.49 2.78 2.55
CA VAL A 62 0.48 2.07 3.38
C VAL A 62 0.67 0.69 2.77
N ILE A 63 1.93 0.37 2.46
CA ILE A 63 2.33 -0.95 2.01
C ILE A 63 3.34 -1.46 3.03
N ALA A 64 3.05 -2.60 3.66
CA ALA A 64 3.90 -3.18 4.69
C ALA A 64 4.12 -4.67 4.43
N MET A 65 5.33 -5.14 4.69
CA MET A 65 5.68 -6.55 4.55
C MET A 65 6.37 -7.09 5.79
N VAL A 66 6.36 -8.41 5.90
CA VAL A 66 7.12 -9.14 6.91
C VAL A 66 7.58 -10.49 6.36
N GLU A 67 8.70 -10.97 6.88
CA GLU A 67 9.32 -12.24 6.53
C GLU A 67 9.56 -13.02 7.83
N HIS A 68 9.16 -14.29 7.86
CA HIS A 68 9.48 -15.21 8.96
C HIS A 68 9.64 -16.62 8.41
N GLY A 69 10.89 -17.13 8.41
CA GLY A 69 11.22 -18.43 7.83
C GLY A 69 10.80 -18.53 6.36
N GLU A 70 9.90 -19.48 6.07
CA GLU A 70 9.37 -19.74 4.72
C GLU A 70 8.15 -18.86 4.36
N GLN A 71 7.71 -17.97 5.25
CA GLN A 71 6.54 -17.13 5.07
C GLN A 71 6.92 -15.68 4.74
N HIS A 72 6.25 -15.14 3.72
CA HIS A 72 6.36 -13.74 3.33
C HIS A 72 4.94 -13.19 3.23
N ALA A 73 4.66 -12.11 3.94
CA ALA A 73 3.34 -11.50 3.91
C ALA A 73 3.38 -10.03 3.52
N LEU A 74 2.31 -9.57 2.88
CA LEU A 74 2.14 -8.22 2.37
C LEU A 74 0.76 -7.70 2.78
N LEU A 75 0.75 -6.46 3.25
CA LEU A 75 -0.43 -5.62 3.39
C LEU A 75 -0.30 -4.44 2.43
N SER A 76 -1.38 -4.15 1.70
CA SER A 76 -1.49 -2.98 0.82
C SER A 76 -2.83 -2.33 1.09
N PHE A 77 -2.86 -1.14 1.70
CA PHE A 77 -4.12 -0.51 2.11
C PHE A 77 -4.11 1.00 2.07
N LYS A 78 -5.31 1.57 2.05
CA LYS A 78 -5.55 3.01 2.08
C LYS A 78 -6.35 3.40 3.30
N ILE A 79 -5.93 4.48 3.95
CA ILE A 79 -6.64 5.14 5.04
C ILE A 79 -7.31 6.39 4.47
N TYR A 80 -8.63 6.41 4.44
CA TYR A 80 -9.40 7.54 3.93
C TYR A 80 -9.58 8.60 5.03
N PRO A 81 -9.29 9.89 4.75
CA PRO A 81 -9.33 10.93 5.77
C PRO A 81 -10.74 11.19 6.30
N GLN A 82 -11.78 10.96 5.49
CA GLN A 82 -13.17 11.09 5.90
C GLN A 82 -13.68 9.79 6.51
N GLY A 83 -14.06 9.83 7.80
CA GLY A 83 -14.59 8.66 8.52
C GLY A 83 -13.54 7.60 8.87
N GLY A 84 -12.27 7.81 8.51
CA GLY A 84 -11.17 6.91 8.85
C GLY A 84 -11.28 5.53 8.19
N GLN A 85 -12.07 5.38 7.13
CA GLN A 85 -12.26 4.07 6.51
C GLN A 85 -10.94 3.49 6.02
N VAL A 86 -10.73 2.20 6.25
CA VAL A 86 -9.60 1.44 5.69
C VAL A 86 -10.13 0.41 4.70
N THR A 87 -9.46 0.30 3.56
CA THR A 87 -9.65 -0.77 2.58
C THR A 87 -8.30 -1.23 2.08
N GLY A 88 -8.09 -2.54 1.99
CA GLY A 88 -6.83 -3.09 1.53
C GLY A 88 -6.89 -4.55 1.15
N THR A 89 -5.73 -5.08 0.82
CA THR A 89 -5.50 -6.48 0.47
C THR A 89 -4.37 -7.06 1.30
N TYR A 90 -4.50 -8.34 1.62
CA TYR A 90 -3.53 -9.15 2.32
C TYR A 90 -3.07 -10.29 1.42
N THR A 91 -1.76 -10.48 1.32
CA THR A 91 -1.16 -11.58 0.57
C THR A 91 -0.22 -12.35 1.49
N LEU A 92 -0.36 -13.68 1.51
CA LEU A 92 0.56 -14.59 2.19
C LEU A 92 1.19 -15.52 1.16
N VAL A 93 2.51 -15.55 1.11
CA VAL A 93 3.28 -16.52 0.34
C VAL A 93 3.98 -17.42 1.33
N HIS A 94 3.75 -18.71 1.20
CA HIS A 94 4.50 -19.74 1.91
C HIS A 94 5.31 -20.55 0.90
N PHE A 95 6.57 -20.82 1.19
CA PHE A 95 7.36 -21.76 0.41
C PHE A 95 7.30 -23.13 1.07
N ASP A 96 7.04 -24.19 0.32
CA ASP A 96 7.35 -25.51 0.85
C ASP A 96 8.87 -25.70 0.94
N GLY A 97 9.33 -26.65 1.75
CA GLY A 97 10.77 -26.93 1.91
C GLY A 97 11.50 -27.37 0.62
N SER A 98 10.81 -27.45 -0.52
CA SER A 98 11.40 -27.63 -1.85
C SER A 98 11.51 -26.34 -2.68
N GLY A 99 11.07 -25.21 -2.11
CA GLY A 99 11.08 -23.89 -2.74
C GLY A 99 9.89 -23.58 -3.63
N ARG A 100 8.86 -24.42 -3.62
CA ARG A 100 7.65 -24.15 -4.38
C ARG A 100 6.71 -23.28 -3.55
N LYS A 101 6.23 -22.19 -4.17
CA LYS A 101 5.21 -21.32 -3.58
C LYS A 101 3.91 -22.12 -3.39
N VAL A 102 3.46 -22.23 -2.14
CA VAL A 102 2.15 -22.72 -1.75
C VAL A 102 1.23 -21.50 -1.68
N GLU A 103 0.29 -21.43 -2.62
CA GLU A 103 -0.59 -20.27 -2.75
C GLU A 103 -1.68 -20.28 -1.68
N TYR A 104 -1.64 -19.26 -0.83
CA TYR A 104 -2.83 -18.73 -0.18
C TYR A 104 -3.52 -17.77 -1.16
N PRO A 105 -4.84 -17.53 -1.02
CA PRO A 105 -5.53 -16.60 -1.89
C PRO A 105 -4.80 -15.26 -1.91
N LYS A 106 -4.26 -14.92 -3.09
CA LYS A 106 -3.59 -13.66 -3.33
C LYS A 106 -4.60 -12.53 -3.18
N ASP A 107 -4.16 -11.44 -2.56
CA ASP A 107 -4.91 -10.20 -2.43
C ASP A 107 -6.26 -10.37 -1.71
N GLN A 108 -6.27 -11.15 -0.61
CA GLN A 108 -7.44 -11.30 0.26
C GLN A 108 -7.90 -9.92 0.75
N PRO A 109 -9.12 -9.47 0.39
CA PRO A 109 -9.58 -8.14 0.74
C PRO A 109 -9.89 -8.04 2.24
N PHE A 110 -9.60 -6.89 2.82
CA PHE A 110 -10.01 -6.54 4.18
C PHE A 110 -10.49 -5.08 4.26
N ASN A 111 -11.16 -4.77 5.36
CA ASN A 111 -11.58 -3.41 5.68
C ASN A 111 -11.18 -3.05 7.11
N GLY A 112 -11.45 -1.81 7.52
CA GLY A 112 -11.06 -1.37 8.85
C GLY A 112 -11.38 0.09 9.11
N SER A 113 -10.77 0.59 10.18
CA SER A 113 -10.74 2.01 10.50
C SER A 113 -9.32 2.47 10.83
N GLY A 114 -9.05 3.76 10.68
CA GLY A 114 -7.75 4.35 10.94
C GLY A 114 -7.89 5.80 11.39
N THR A 115 -7.04 6.21 12.31
CA THR A 115 -6.99 7.59 12.81
C THR A 115 -5.54 7.94 13.17
N GLY A 116 -4.99 8.96 12.52
CA GLY A 116 -3.59 9.32 12.66
C GLY A 116 -2.67 8.16 12.28
N ASN A 117 -1.91 7.65 13.25
CA ASN A 117 -1.01 6.52 13.07
C ASN A 117 -1.61 5.17 13.47
N SER A 118 -2.81 5.15 14.04
CA SER A 118 -3.46 3.93 14.49
C SER A 118 -4.40 3.40 13.41
N VAL A 119 -4.45 2.07 13.28
CA VAL A 119 -5.36 1.34 12.40
C VAL A 119 -5.98 0.16 13.14
N GLU A 120 -7.19 -0.20 12.76
CA GLU A 120 -7.88 -1.41 13.19
C GLU A 120 -8.33 -2.15 11.93
N LEU A 121 -7.80 -3.35 11.71
CA LEU A 121 -7.96 -4.15 10.50
C LEU A 121 -8.89 -5.33 10.79
N ASN A 122 -10.02 -5.39 10.10
CA ASN A 122 -11.04 -6.42 10.28
C ASN A 122 -10.82 -7.59 9.32
N GLY A 123 -11.11 -8.80 9.78
CA GLY A 123 -11.07 -10.00 8.94
C GLY A 123 -9.67 -10.57 8.69
N LEU A 124 -8.66 -10.09 9.44
CA LEU A 124 -7.30 -10.63 9.42
C LEU A 124 -6.97 -11.48 10.65
N GLY A 125 -7.47 -11.12 11.84
CA GLY A 125 -7.19 -11.82 13.09
C GLY A 125 -8.25 -12.87 13.45
N ASP A 126 -7.82 -13.96 14.08
CA ASP A 126 -8.69 -15.05 14.52
C ASP A 126 -9.59 -14.68 15.70
N LEU A 127 -9.11 -13.76 16.56
CA LEU A 127 -9.78 -13.35 17.80
C LEU A 127 -10.54 -12.02 17.65
N GLY A 128 -10.53 -11.43 16.46
CA GLY A 128 -11.15 -10.14 16.17
C GLY A 128 -10.24 -9.20 15.37
N PRO A 129 -10.58 -7.91 15.35
CA PRO A 129 -9.79 -6.91 14.62
C PRO A 129 -8.34 -6.84 15.13
N VAL A 130 -7.39 -6.72 14.20
CA VAL A 130 -5.97 -6.53 14.50
C VAL A 130 -5.72 -5.02 14.62
N LYS A 131 -5.09 -4.56 15.69
CA LYS A 131 -4.78 -3.15 15.87
C LYS A 131 -3.32 -2.88 15.57
N GLY A 132 -3.08 -1.91 14.69
CA GLY A 132 -1.76 -1.52 14.24
C GLY A 132 -1.42 -0.08 14.59
N THR A 133 -0.13 0.19 14.80
CA THR A 133 0.41 1.55 14.96
C THR A 133 1.59 1.76 14.01
N LEU A 134 1.47 2.77 13.16
CA LEU A 134 2.55 3.25 12.30
C LEU A 134 3.56 4.05 13.12
N SER A 135 4.84 3.76 12.93
CA SER A 135 5.91 4.52 13.57
C SER A 135 5.90 5.97 13.11
N PRO A 136 6.39 6.93 13.94
CA PRO A 136 6.41 8.34 13.59
C PRO A 136 7.21 8.67 12.32
N ASP A 137 8.24 7.87 12.02
CA ASP A 137 9.05 7.96 10.81
C ASP A 137 8.43 7.23 9.60
N GLY A 138 7.31 6.52 9.81
CA GLY A 138 6.59 5.81 8.76
C GLY A 138 7.30 4.58 8.20
N THR A 139 8.32 4.06 8.88
CA THR A 139 9.13 2.93 8.42
C THR A 139 8.63 1.57 8.91
N SER A 140 7.78 1.53 9.93
CA SER A 140 7.26 0.30 10.52
C SER A 140 5.79 0.40 10.92
N LEU A 141 5.11 -0.74 10.93
CA LEU A 141 3.75 -0.94 11.38
C LEU A 141 3.77 -2.05 12.44
N THR A 142 3.45 -1.71 13.69
CA THR A 142 3.45 -2.67 14.80
C THR A 142 2.04 -3.06 15.18
N PHE A 143 1.76 -4.36 15.27
CA PHE A 143 0.47 -4.91 15.64
C PHE A 143 0.42 -5.38 17.09
N ASP A 144 -0.80 -5.42 17.65
CA ASP A 144 -1.08 -5.94 19.00
C ASP A 144 -1.13 -7.48 19.06
N GLN A 145 -1.20 -8.13 17.91
CA GLN A 145 -1.19 -9.59 17.76
C GLN A 145 -0.57 -10.00 16.42
N THR A 146 -0.14 -11.25 16.33
CA THR A 146 0.29 -11.90 15.08
C THR A 146 -0.93 -12.37 14.29
N PHE A 147 -0.83 -12.37 12.96
CA PHE A 147 -1.82 -12.98 12.07
C PHE A 147 -1.13 -13.41 10.78
N GLY A 148 -1.36 -14.65 10.35
CA GLY A 148 -0.74 -15.24 9.16
C GLY A 148 0.76 -15.52 9.25
N VAL A 149 1.52 -14.69 9.96
CA VAL A 149 2.97 -14.78 10.22
C VAL A 149 3.22 -14.48 11.70
N GLU A 150 4.18 -15.17 12.32
CA GLU A 150 4.53 -15.04 13.75
C GLU A 150 5.35 -13.78 14.07
N GLU A 151 4.99 -12.64 13.48
CA GLU A 151 5.69 -11.36 13.64
C GLU A 151 4.70 -10.22 13.85
N THR A 152 4.97 -9.39 14.85
CA THR A 152 4.14 -8.22 15.17
C THR A 152 4.67 -6.92 14.56
N VAL A 153 5.93 -6.88 14.12
CA VAL A 153 6.56 -5.67 13.57
C VAL A 153 6.78 -5.86 12.08
N TRP A 154 6.10 -5.04 11.28
CA TRP A 154 6.11 -5.11 9.82
C TRP A 154 6.84 -3.91 9.25
N GLN A 155 7.65 -4.13 8.22
CA GLN A 155 8.38 -3.07 7.54
C GLN A 155 7.47 -2.37 6.52
N VAL A 156 7.36 -1.05 6.60
CA VAL A 156 6.70 -0.26 5.54
C VAL A 156 7.66 -0.15 4.35
N ILE A 157 7.17 -0.52 3.17
CA ILE A 157 7.92 -0.54 1.92
C ILE A 157 7.31 0.44 0.91
N GLY A 158 8.10 0.82 -0.10
CA GLY A 158 7.67 1.81 -1.09
C GLY A 158 6.71 1.27 -2.16
N SER A 159 6.67 -0.04 -2.38
CA SER A 159 5.86 -0.67 -3.43
C SER A 159 5.75 -2.19 -3.26
N GLU A 160 4.72 -2.78 -3.85
CA GLU A 160 4.55 -4.24 -3.91
C GLU A 160 5.69 -4.93 -4.68
N SER A 161 6.37 -4.23 -5.60
CA SER A 161 7.54 -4.78 -6.31
C SER A 161 8.74 -5.05 -5.39
N VAL A 162 8.85 -4.35 -4.26
CA VAL A 162 9.87 -4.66 -3.24
C VAL A 162 9.56 -6.02 -2.61
N PHE A 163 8.29 -6.30 -2.33
CA PHE A 163 7.83 -7.59 -1.83
C PHE A 163 8.04 -8.71 -2.86
N ASP A 164 7.64 -8.50 -4.12
CA ASP A 164 7.85 -9.49 -5.18
C ASP A 164 9.33 -9.84 -5.35
N GLY A 165 10.21 -8.82 -5.29
CA GLY A 165 11.66 -9.01 -5.34
C GLY A 165 12.19 -9.85 -4.17
N LYS A 166 11.64 -9.69 -2.97
CA LYS A 166 12.01 -10.48 -1.79
C LYS A 166 11.56 -11.93 -1.88
N VAL A 167 10.32 -12.14 -2.32
CA VAL A 167 9.78 -13.47 -2.59
C VAL A 167 10.63 -14.19 -3.65
N ASP A 168 11.02 -13.52 -4.74
CA ASP A 168 11.85 -14.11 -5.78
C ASP A 168 13.31 -14.32 -5.34
N GLU A 169 13.85 -13.44 -4.48
CA GLU A 169 15.16 -13.63 -3.83
C GLU A 169 15.17 -14.91 -2.98
N TYR A 170 14.12 -15.14 -2.19
CA TYR A 170 13.98 -16.35 -1.39
C TYR A 170 13.88 -17.61 -2.26
N ALA A 171 13.07 -17.57 -3.32
CA ALA A 171 12.86 -18.69 -4.24
C ALA A 171 14.17 -19.18 -4.89
N LYS A 172 15.09 -18.26 -5.21
CA LYS A 172 16.40 -18.59 -5.82
C LYS A 172 17.25 -19.53 -4.98
N ARG A 173 17.05 -19.57 -3.66
CA ARG A 173 17.77 -20.49 -2.75
C ARG A 173 17.52 -21.96 -3.09
N PHE A 174 16.42 -22.26 -3.77
CA PHE A 174 16.03 -23.62 -4.15
C PHE A 174 16.33 -23.94 -5.63
N GLU A 175 16.74 -22.97 -6.44
CA GLU A 175 17.14 -23.21 -7.84
C GLU A 175 18.36 -24.14 -7.91
N SER A 176 19.29 -24.06 -6.94
CA SER A 176 20.41 -24.99 -6.80
C SER A 176 19.99 -26.42 -6.46
N CYS A 177 18.80 -26.60 -5.87
CA CYS A 177 18.27 -27.91 -5.48
C CYS A 177 17.62 -28.68 -6.65
N SER A 178 17.34 -27.99 -7.76
CA SER A 178 16.76 -28.57 -8.98
C SER A 178 17.79 -29.18 -9.95
N LYS A 179 19.09 -28.94 -9.72
CA LYS A 179 20.16 -29.58 -10.49
C LYS A 179 20.36 -31.00 -9.95
N LYS A 180 20.33 -32.01 -10.84
CA LYS A 180 20.61 -33.40 -10.48
C LYS A 180 21.97 -33.48 -9.78
N HIS A 181 21.94 -33.77 -8.48
CA HIS A 181 23.10 -34.12 -7.68
C HIS A 181 22.88 -35.55 -7.12
N ASP A 182 23.96 -36.31 -6.97
CA ASP A 182 23.93 -37.69 -6.43
C ASP A 182 23.59 -37.75 -4.92
N TYR A 183 23.35 -36.59 -4.29
CA TYR A 183 22.98 -36.41 -2.89
C TYR A 183 21.88 -35.35 -2.78
N ASN A 184 21.01 -35.46 -1.76
CA ASN A 184 19.89 -34.54 -1.52
C ASN A 184 20.42 -33.19 -0.97
N PRO A 185 20.45 -32.12 -1.77
CA PRO A 185 21.09 -30.86 -1.38
C PRO A 185 20.28 -30.06 -0.34
N CYS A 186 19.11 -30.55 0.08
CA CYS A 186 18.20 -29.87 1.00
C CYS A 186 18.28 -30.35 2.47
N GLU A 187 19.21 -31.25 2.84
CA GLU A 187 19.44 -31.54 4.26
C GLU A 187 20.05 -30.30 4.96
N GLY A 188 19.27 -29.63 5.82
CA GLY A 188 19.75 -28.56 6.71
C GLY A 188 19.51 -27.12 6.25
N VAL A 189 18.61 -26.87 5.30
CA VAL A 189 18.22 -25.50 4.88
C VAL A 189 17.04 -24.94 5.69
N SER A 190 16.50 -25.74 6.63
CA SER A 190 15.40 -25.40 7.55
C SER A 190 15.85 -24.51 8.71
#